data_AF-A0A1F5T3B3-F1
#
_entry.id   AF-A0A1F5T3B3-F1
#
_cell.length_a   1.000
_cell.length_b   1.000
_cell.length_c   1.000
_cell.angle_alpha   90.00
_cell.angle_beta   90.00
_cell.angle_gamma   90.00
#
_symmetry.space_group_name_H-M   'P 1'
#
loop_
_entity.id
_entity.type
_entity.pdbx_description
1 polymer ?
#
loop_
_entity_poly.entity_id
_entity_poly.type
_entity_poly.pdbx_seq_one_letter_code
_entity_poly.pdbx_strand_id
1 'polypeptide(L)'
;MKEKYCEYCFPEKPRHFFDKFTSSVTIFLVDPLYVFIGKILNARNVNRLGKILEDFMIKFFFFFNLLERVTEIEREYYPKRALTIWDEAKKRNLDISSVVFGKGKKYLNIFCWEQGNKKHYFKDSPVFEFDDIRPNDILVDDKARFKAFLIKNGLPCADGGCFFSMKKAIKHGLEIGWPLVVKPVASSLSRHAIVKIDSREKLVNAIKIAKQIGAKVVVEKFVEGNVYRAVVLAGCLIAVAKRLPANIVGDGVNVVEKLIKQKNLKLKTDSQIVIDENLIKMLGMKNKNLGTILSFGERLELSGKVTVRSGGEIHNETDFINAETKKMFEKLQLDLNIPYCGFDFICQDVSRSYLEQNFAIIENNTLPFIEMHHEPDFGEPIDVARMVWDYVIEKEKELVG
;
A
#
# COMPACT_ATOMS: atom_id res chain seq x y z
N MET A 1 21.27 -8.05 -17.57
CA MET A 1 21.46 -9.06 -16.50
C MET A 1 20.12 -9.74 -16.26
N LYS A 2 20.01 -11.06 -16.42
CA LYS A 2 18.83 -11.79 -15.93
C LYS A 2 18.81 -11.59 -14.41
N GLU A 3 17.82 -10.84 -13.90
CA GLU A 3 17.62 -10.70 -12.47
C GLU A 3 17.40 -12.10 -11.87
N LYS A 4 18.31 -12.52 -10.98
CA LYS A 4 18.24 -13.81 -10.30
C LYS A 4 16.93 -13.89 -9.52
N TYR A 5 16.24 -15.02 -9.61
CA TYR A 5 15.08 -15.33 -8.78
C TYR A 5 15.39 -15.04 -7.29
N CYS A 6 14.44 -14.42 -6.59
CA CYS A 6 14.53 -14.10 -5.18
C CYS A 6 13.22 -14.48 -4.48
N GLU A 7 13.30 -15.48 -3.58
CA GLU A 7 12.14 -15.94 -2.79
C GLU A 7 11.49 -14.80 -1.99
N TYR A 8 12.29 -13.85 -1.51
CA TYR A 8 11.82 -12.73 -0.68
C TYR A 8 11.14 -11.62 -1.49
N CYS A 9 11.38 -11.54 -2.80
CA CYS A 9 10.65 -10.65 -3.71
C CYS A 9 9.41 -11.31 -4.29
N PHE A 10 9.42 -12.63 -4.54
CA PHE A 10 8.32 -13.35 -5.19
C PHE A 10 6.94 -13.03 -4.58
N PRO A 11 5.90 -12.74 -5.39
CA PRO A 11 5.82 -12.84 -6.85
C PRO A 11 6.38 -11.60 -7.59
N GLU A 12 6.93 -10.63 -6.88
CA GLU A 12 7.48 -9.42 -7.49
C GLU A 12 8.86 -9.64 -8.09
N LYS A 13 9.17 -8.88 -9.15
CA LYS A 13 10.49 -8.88 -9.77
C LYS A 13 11.52 -8.25 -8.80
N PRO A 14 12.70 -8.86 -8.60
CA PRO A 14 13.67 -8.37 -7.64
C PRO A 14 14.44 -7.16 -8.18
N ARG A 15 14.36 -6.03 -7.48
CA ARG A 15 15.04 -4.77 -7.85
C ARG A 15 16.04 -4.31 -6.79
N HIS A 16 16.76 -5.25 -6.18
CA HIS A 16 17.49 -5.03 -4.92
C HIS A 16 18.45 -3.83 -4.94
N PHE A 17 19.26 -3.69 -5.99
CA PHE A 17 20.20 -2.58 -6.11
C PHE A 17 19.48 -1.23 -6.14
N PHE A 18 18.44 -1.13 -6.96
CA PHE A 18 17.65 0.09 -7.10
C PHE A 18 16.89 0.41 -5.82
N ASP A 19 16.25 -0.59 -5.19
CA ASP A 19 15.55 -0.43 -3.91
C ASP A 19 16.51 0.04 -2.81
N LYS A 20 17.70 -0.57 -2.70
CA LYS A 20 18.71 -0.18 -1.70
C LYS A 20 19.28 1.20 -1.96
N PHE A 21 19.55 1.53 -3.23
CA PHE A 21 20.06 2.83 -3.64
C PHE A 21 19.05 3.93 -3.32
N THR A 22 17.80 3.78 -3.78
CA THR A 22 16.72 4.74 -3.53
C THR A 22 16.45 4.88 -2.03
N SER A 23 16.35 3.78 -1.28
CA SER A 23 16.22 3.82 0.19
C SER A 23 17.34 4.61 0.85
N SER A 24 18.59 4.44 0.40
CA SER A 24 19.74 5.15 0.96
C SER A 24 19.72 6.64 0.60
N VAL A 25 19.44 6.98 -0.65
CA VAL A 25 19.33 8.37 -1.12
C VAL A 25 18.20 9.09 -0.37
N THR A 26 17.04 8.46 -0.24
CA THR A 26 15.91 9.03 0.51
C THR A 26 16.32 9.32 1.95
N ILE A 27 16.87 8.33 2.66
CA ILE A 27 17.18 8.44 4.09
C ILE A 27 18.32 9.43 4.39
N PHE A 28 19.37 9.47 3.56
CA PHE A 28 20.58 10.23 3.87
C PHE A 28 20.64 11.60 3.18
N LEU A 29 19.89 11.81 2.09
CA LEU A 29 19.92 13.05 1.32
C LEU A 29 18.56 13.73 1.28
N VAL A 30 17.52 13.03 0.81
CA VAL A 30 16.21 13.66 0.56
C VAL A 30 15.53 14.05 1.86
N ASP A 31 15.36 13.12 2.80
CA ASP A 31 14.69 13.34 4.07
C ASP A 31 15.32 14.49 4.88
N PRO A 32 16.66 14.52 5.10
CA PRO A 32 17.29 15.61 5.84
C PRO A 32 17.17 16.95 5.13
N LEU A 33 17.37 16.98 3.79
CA LEU A 33 17.25 18.20 3.00
C LEU A 33 15.83 18.74 3.04
N TYR A 34 14.83 17.87 2.93
CA TYR A 34 13.43 18.24 2.91
C TYR A 34 12.98 18.77 4.28
N VAL A 35 13.40 18.13 5.38
CA VAL A 35 13.17 18.65 6.75
C VAL A 35 13.88 19.99 6.97
N PHE A 36 15.09 20.16 6.44
CA PHE A 36 15.86 21.40 6.53
C PHE A 36 15.17 22.55 5.76
N ILE A 37 14.78 22.29 4.52
CA ILE A 37 14.02 23.25 3.69
C ILE A 37 12.71 23.61 4.38
N GLY A 38 11.97 22.63 4.93
CA GLY A 38 10.74 22.88 5.68
C GLY A 38 10.91 23.64 7.01
N LYS A 39 12.13 23.75 7.53
CA LYS A 39 12.46 24.63 8.67
C LYS A 39 12.79 26.06 8.25
N ILE A 40 13.38 26.25 7.07
CA ILE A 40 13.80 27.56 6.54
C ILE A 40 12.63 28.27 5.86
N LEU A 41 11.92 27.54 5.01
CA LEU A 41 10.70 27.97 4.36
C LEU A 41 9.55 27.39 5.16
N ASN A 42 8.54 28.20 5.52
CA ASN A 42 7.30 27.68 6.07
C ASN A 42 6.81 26.54 5.16
N ALA A 43 6.48 25.39 5.72
CA ALA A 43 6.25 24.16 4.96
C ALA A 43 5.18 24.36 3.85
N ARG A 44 4.18 25.21 4.13
CA ARG A 44 3.16 25.70 3.19
C ARG A 44 3.77 26.34 1.93
N ASN A 45 4.83 27.13 2.07
CA ASN A 45 5.51 27.80 0.98
C ASN A 45 6.30 26.82 0.10
N VAL A 46 6.83 25.73 0.66
CA VAL A 46 7.64 24.74 -0.09
C VAL A 46 6.77 23.94 -1.06
N ASN A 47 5.64 23.40 -0.62
CA ASN A 47 4.74 22.66 -1.51
C ASN A 47 4.08 23.58 -2.53
N ARG A 48 3.72 24.81 -2.12
CA ARG A 48 3.24 25.82 -3.05
C ARG A 48 4.28 26.19 -4.10
N LEU A 49 5.55 26.39 -3.72
CA LEU A 49 6.68 26.60 -4.64
C LEU A 49 6.89 25.39 -5.55
N GLY A 50 6.85 24.17 -5.02
CA GLY A 50 6.97 22.94 -5.79
C GLY A 50 5.88 22.81 -6.85
N LYS A 51 4.63 23.06 -6.48
CA LYS A 51 3.49 23.07 -7.40
C LYS A 51 3.60 24.18 -8.44
N ILE A 52 4.00 25.40 -8.04
CA ILE A 52 4.28 26.49 -8.97
C ILE A 52 5.37 26.11 -9.98
N LEU A 53 6.45 25.46 -9.51
CA LEU A 53 7.53 24.99 -10.37
C LEU A 53 7.06 23.86 -11.30
N GLU A 54 6.27 22.90 -10.81
CA GLU A 54 5.70 21.83 -11.63
C GLU A 54 4.77 22.41 -12.70
N ASP A 55 3.85 23.28 -12.34
CA ASP A 55 2.97 24.01 -13.27
C ASP A 55 3.77 24.82 -14.28
N PHE A 56 4.82 25.51 -13.84
CA PHE A 56 5.71 26.27 -14.71
C PHE A 56 6.43 25.35 -15.69
N MET A 57 6.99 24.23 -15.23
CA MET A 57 7.68 23.26 -16.09
C MET A 57 6.72 22.62 -17.10
N ILE A 58 5.51 22.27 -16.67
CA ILE A 58 4.46 21.74 -17.56
C ILE A 58 4.14 22.78 -18.64
N LYS A 59 3.86 24.03 -18.27
CA LYS A 59 3.60 25.13 -19.21
C LYS A 59 4.79 25.40 -20.14
N PHE A 60 6.01 25.38 -19.61
CA PHE A 60 7.25 25.55 -20.37
C PHE A 60 7.37 24.46 -21.43
N PHE A 61 7.21 23.18 -21.07
CA PHE A 61 7.32 22.10 -22.05
C PHE A 61 6.17 22.08 -23.06
N PHE A 62 4.95 22.52 -22.68
CA PHE A 62 3.88 22.77 -23.65
C PHE A 62 4.24 23.90 -24.62
N PHE A 63 4.82 25.00 -24.14
CA PHE A 63 5.26 26.12 -24.98
C PHE A 63 6.29 25.70 -26.04
N PHE A 64 7.19 24.77 -25.69
CA PHE A 64 8.16 24.19 -26.63
C PHE A 64 7.63 22.99 -27.43
N ASN A 65 6.32 22.69 -27.37
CA ASN A 65 5.71 21.53 -28.04
C ASN A 65 6.37 20.17 -27.70
N LEU A 66 6.93 20.06 -26.49
CA LEU A 66 7.55 18.84 -25.97
C LEU A 66 6.53 17.95 -25.24
N LEU A 67 5.46 18.55 -24.73
CA LEU A 67 4.30 17.85 -24.18
C LEU A 67 3.09 18.02 -25.08
N GLU A 68 2.25 17.00 -25.08
CA GLU A 68 0.91 17.03 -25.67
C GLU A 68 -0.09 16.38 -24.71
N ARG A 69 -1.38 16.64 -24.96
CA ARG A 69 -2.47 16.03 -24.21
C ARG A 69 -3.24 15.09 -25.10
N VAL A 70 -3.49 13.90 -24.58
CA VAL A 70 -4.21 12.84 -25.28
C VAL A 70 -5.44 12.46 -24.48
N THR A 71 -6.57 12.28 -25.15
CA THR A 71 -7.84 11.84 -24.54
C THR A 71 -7.99 10.32 -24.57
N GLU A 72 -7.19 9.65 -25.41
CA GLU A 72 -7.04 8.21 -25.49
C GLU A 72 -5.69 7.82 -24.91
N ILE A 73 -5.64 6.75 -24.12
CA ILE A 73 -4.43 6.32 -23.40
C ILE A 73 -4.10 4.87 -23.68
N GLU A 74 -2.80 4.57 -23.84
CA GLU A 74 -2.29 3.21 -23.80
C GLU A 74 -2.21 2.74 -22.34
N ARG A 75 -3.18 1.93 -21.92
CA ARG A 75 -3.42 1.55 -20.52
C ARG A 75 -2.22 0.87 -19.85
N GLU A 76 -1.37 0.16 -20.60
CA GLU A 76 -0.23 -0.59 -20.06
C GLU A 76 0.85 0.28 -19.39
N TYR A 77 0.89 1.58 -19.70
CA TYR A 77 1.85 2.51 -19.12
C TYR A 77 1.40 3.13 -17.79
N TYR A 78 0.20 2.82 -17.33
CA TYR A 78 -0.38 3.42 -16.14
C TYR A 78 -0.59 2.37 -15.03
N PRO A 79 -0.39 2.76 -13.76
CA PRO A 79 -0.79 1.90 -12.66
C PRO A 79 -2.32 1.74 -12.67
N LYS A 80 -2.79 0.54 -12.30
CA LYS A 80 -4.23 0.21 -12.28
C LYS A 80 -5.05 1.27 -11.50
N ARG A 81 -4.53 1.81 -10.40
CA ARG A 81 -5.22 2.81 -9.56
C ARG A 81 -5.52 4.10 -10.31
N ALA A 82 -4.58 4.54 -11.13
CA ALA A 82 -4.73 5.73 -11.96
C ALA A 82 -5.78 5.48 -13.05
N LEU A 83 -5.77 4.27 -13.63
CA LEU A 83 -6.79 3.86 -14.60
C LEU A 83 -8.17 3.81 -13.97
N THR A 84 -8.32 3.34 -12.73
CA THR A 84 -9.61 3.34 -12.03
C THR A 84 -10.16 4.76 -11.82
N ILE A 85 -9.30 5.71 -11.45
CA ILE A 85 -9.69 7.12 -11.36
C ILE A 85 -10.05 7.70 -12.74
N TRP A 86 -9.25 7.38 -13.77
CA TRP A 86 -9.49 7.81 -15.14
C TRP A 86 -10.81 7.27 -15.72
N ASP A 87 -11.10 5.99 -15.52
CA ASP A 87 -12.28 5.33 -16.05
C ASP A 87 -13.56 5.92 -15.45
N GLU A 88 -13.55 6.21 -14.15
CA GLU A 88 -14.68 6.90 -13.50
C GLU A 88 -14.85 8.34 -14.02
N ALA A 89 -13.74 9.05 -14.30
CA ALA A 89 -13.81 10.39 -14.92
C ALA A 89 -14.46 10.34 -16.30
N LYS A 90 -14.08 9.36 -17.13
CA LYS A 90 -14.66 9.15 -18.47
C LYS A 90 -16.13 8.76 -18.40
N LYS A 91 -16.51 7.86 -17.49
CA LYS A 91 -17.91 7.47 -17.24
C LYS A 91 -18.79 8.67 -16.86
N ARG A 92 -18.22 9.67 -16.20
CA ARG A 92 -18.88 10.94 -15.82
C ARG A 92 -18.84 12.02 -16.90
N ASN A 93 -18.21 11.76 -18.05
CA ASN A 93 -17.96 12.75 -19.10
C ASN A 93 -17.16 13.98 -18.60
N LEU A 94 -16.24 13.80 -17.65
CA LEU A 94 -15.32 14.86 -17.26
C LEU A 94 -14.30 15.10 -18.37
N ASP A 95 -13.93 16.38 -18.58
CA ASP A 95 -12.87 16.75 -19.53
C ASP A 95 -11.51 16.37 -18.95
N ILE A 96 -11.12 15.11 -19.16
CA ILE A 96 -9.87 14.53 -18.70
C ILE A 96 -8.98 14.11 -19.87
N SER A 97 -7.72 14.49 -19.78
CA SER A 97 -6.65 14.13 -20.71
C SER A 97 -5.40 13.67 -19.97
N SER A 98 -4.54 12.92 -20.64
CA SER A 98 -3.24 12.52 -20.13
C SER A 98 -2.13 13.30 -20.82
N VAL A 99 -1.07 13.61 -20.07
CA VAL A 99 0.10 14.33 -20.55
C VAL A 99 1.18 13.33 -21.00
N VAL A 100 1.62 13.48 -22.25
CA VAL A 100 2.66 12.63 -22.84
C VAL A 100 3.78 13.49 -23.41
N PHE A 101 5.00 12.94 -23.39
CA PHE A 101 6.20 13.60 -23.87
C PHE A 101 6.61 13.08 -25.25
N GLY A 102 6.98 14.01 -26.14
CA GLY A 102 7.63 13.69 -27.41
C GLY A 102 6.72 12.99 -28.44
N LYS A 103 5.47 13.46 -28.60
CA LYS A 103 4.46 12.91 -29.53
C LYS A 103 4.08 11.45 -29.22
N GLY A 104 3.56 11.20 -28.02
CA GLY A 104 3.09 9.87 -27.60
C GLY A 104 4.19 8.86 -27.25
N LYS A 105 5.47 9.22 -27.34
CA LYS A 105 6.58 8.29 -27.10
C LYS A 105 6.81 7.92 -25.63
N LYS A 106 6.31 8.74 -24.70
CA LYS A 106 6.49 8.51 -23.27
C LYS A 106 5.34 9.05 -22.43
N TYR A 107 4.67 8.14 -21.74
CA TYR A 107 3.62 8.44 -20.79
C TYR A 107 4.20 8.82 -19.43
N LEU A 108 3.69 9.91 -18.84
CA LEU A 108 4.23 10.49 -17.61
C LEU A 108 3.42 10.16 -16.34
N ASN A 109 2.30 9.45 -16.47
CA ASN A 109 1.31 9.26 -15.40
C ASN A 109 0.82 10.60 -14.82
N ILE A 110 0.71 11.63 -15.66
CA ILE A 110 0.18 12.94 -15.31
C ILE A 110 -1.12 13.12 -16.10
N PHE A 111 -2.20 13.41 -15.40
CA PHE A 111 -3.51 13.70 -15.97
C PHE A 111 -3.82 15.18 -15.82
N CYS A 112 -4.73 15.67 -16.65
CA CYS A 112 -5.24 17.02 -16.62
C CYS A 112 -6.76 16.93 -16.64
N TRP A 113 -7.41 17.42 -15.58
CA TRP A 113 -8.85 17.68 -15.56
C TRP A 113 -9.11 19.15 -15.84
N GLU A 114 -9.92 19.44 -16.85
CA GLU A 114 -10.35 20.80 -17.20
C GLU A 114 -11.76 21.06 -16.66
N GLN A 115 -11.92 22.19 -15.98
CA GLN A 115 -13.21 22.67 -15.47
C GLN A 115 -13.33 24.15 -15.79
N GLY A 116 -14.12 24.48 -16.81
CA GLY A 116 -14.20 25.84 -17.36
C GLY A 116 -12.84 26.29 -17.90
N ASN A 117 -12.29 27.38 -17.37
CA ASN A 117 -10.98 27.91 -17.78
C ASN A 117 -9.80 27.41 -16.92
N LYS A 118 -10.08 26.57 -15.90
CA LYS A 118 -9.06 26.04 -15.00
C LYS A 118 -8.61 24.65 -15.43
N LYS A 119 -7.32 24.38 -15.22
CA LYS A 119 -6.66 23.11 -15.53
C LYS A 119 -6.00 22.58 -14.27
N HIS A 120 -6.39 21.37 -13.88
CA HIS A 120 -5.90 20.69 -12.67
C HIS A 120 -5.05 19.51 -13.10
N TYR A 121 -3.73 19.60 -12.89
CA TYR A 121 -2.78 18.55 -13.26
C TYR A 121 -2.50 17.65 -12.08
N PHE A 122 -2.65 16.34 -12.19
CA PHE A 122 -2.45 15.43 -11.06
C PHE A 122 -1.79 14.11 -11.47
N LYS A 123 -1.21 13.40 -10.50
CA LYS A 123 -0.66 12.04 -10.67
C LYS A 123 -1.45 11.07 -9.81
N ASP A 124 -1.82 9.93 -10.38
CA ASP A 124 -2.60 8.85 -9.73
C ASP A 124 -4.00 9.24 -9.22
N SER A 125 -4.14 10.30 -8.42
CA SER A 125 -5.39 10.78 -7.83
C SER A 125 -5.44 12.32 -7.80
N PRO A 126 -6.60 12.93 -8.12
CA PRO A 126 -6.77 14.38 -8.09
C PRO A 126 -6.95 14.98 -6.69
N VAL A 127 -7.12 14.16 -5.65
CA VAL A 127 -7.45 14.65 -4.28
C VAL A 127 -6.42 15.68 -3.78
N PHE A 128 -5.14 15.43 -4.03
CA PHE A 128 -4.06 16.27 -3.53
C PHE A 128 -3.89 17.59 -4.28
N GLU A 129 -4.66 17.83 -5.35
CA GLU A 129 -4.65 19.12 -6.04
C GLU A 129 -5.34 20.23 -5.25
N PHE A 130 -6.29 19.87 -4.39
CA PHE A 130 -7.21 20.80 -3.75
C PHE A 130 -6.87 21.09 -2.28
N ASP A 131 -5.97 20.31 -1.69
CA ASP A 131 -5.63 20.41 -0.28
C ASP A 131 -4.22 20.97 -0.07
N ASP A 132 -4.09 21.81 0.97
CA ASP A 132 -2.83 22.42 1.38
C ASP A 132 -2.01 21.43 2.22
N ILE A 133 -1.53 20.38 1.55
CA ILE A 133 -0.73 19.34 2.17
C ILE A 133 0.60 19.96 2.55
N ARG A 134 1.03 19.78 3.79
CA ARG A 134 2.37 20.25 4.19
C ARG A 134 3.41 19.22 3.77
N PRO A 135 4.65 19.64 3.51
CA PRO A 135 5.79 18.76 3.32
C PRO A 135 5.86 17.58 4.31
N ASN A 136 5.68 17.85 5.61
CA ASN A 136 5.71 16.80 6.63
C ASN A 136 4.53 15.80 6.54
N ASP A 137 3.42 16.19 5.90
CA ASP A 137 2.22 15.38 5.81
C ASP A 137 2.43 14.24 4.78
N ILE A 138 3.26 14.40 3.75
CA ILE A 138 3.59 13.29 2.80
C ILE A 138 4.56 12.26 3.44
N LEU A 139 5.24 12.64 4.52
CA LEU A 139 6.19 11.76 5.21
C LEU A 139 5.52 10.75 6.14
N VAL A 140 4.18 10.73 6.21
CA VAL A 140 3.41 9.72 6.96
C VAL A 140 3.41 8.35 6.29
N ASP A 141 3.83 8.26 5.03
CA ASP A 141 4.04 6.96 4.36
C ASP A 141 5.39 6.33 4.80
N ASP A 142 6.28 7.09 5.44
CA ASP A 142 7.43 6.52 6.14
C ASP A 142 6.95 5.79 7.40
N LYS A 143 7.11 4.47 7.38
CA LYS A 143 6.70 3.56 8.47
C LYS A 143 7.25 3.98 9.85
N ALA A 144 8.47 4.51 9.92
CA ALA A 144 9.07 4.87 11.20
C ALA A 144 8.48 6.19 11.75
N ARG A 145 8.26 7.19 10.88
CA ARG A 145 7.63 8.46 11.26
C ARG A 145 6.17 8.26 11.64
N PHE A 146 5.42 7.49 10.85
CA PHE A 146 4.03 7.19 11.15
C PHE A 146 3.87 6.44 12.47
N LYS A 147 4.72 5.44 12.72
CA LYS A 147 4.72 4.77 14.02
C LYS A 147 5.01 5.71 15.18
N ALA A 148 5.99 6.60 15.04
CA ALA A 148 6.27 7.60 16.07
C ALA A 148 5.05 8.52 16.31
N PHE A 149 4.31 8.86 15.26
CA PHE A 149 3.05 9.58 15.36
C PHE A 149 1.98 8.78 16.12
N LEU A 150 1.79 7.50 15.81
CA LEU A 150 0.83 6.63 16.49
C LEU A 150 1.13 6.53 17.99
N ILE A 151 2.38 6.27 18.36
CA ILE A 151 2.83 6.18 19.76
C ILE A 151 2.56 7.51 20.49
N LYS A 152 2.92 8.65 19.89
CA LYS A 152 2.72 9.97 20.49
C LYS A 152 1.24 10.26 20.77
N ASN A 153 0.34 9.77 19.94
CA ASN A 153 -1.11 9.98 20.06
C ASN A 153 -1.83 8.83 20.79
N GLY A 154 -1.11 7.87 21.38
CA GLY A 154 -1.71 6.76 22.11
C GLY A 154 -2.52 5.79 21.25
N LEU A 155 -2.22 5.71 19.94
CA LEU A 155 -2.92 4.84 19.00
C LEU A 155 -2.27 3.45 18.94
N PRO A 156 -3.06 2.39 18.72
CA PRO A 156 -2.56 1.02 18.74
C PRO A 156 -1.61 0.75 17.56
N CYS A 157 -0.38 0.35 17.88
CA CYS A 157 0.59 -0.14 16.92
C CYS A 157 1.44 -1.25 17.57
N ALA A 158 2.08 -2.09 16.76
CA ALA A 158 2.96 -3.13 17.28
C ALA A 158 4.12 -2.51 18.07
N ASP A 159 4.50 -3.07 19.22
CA ASP A 159 5.74 -2.64 19.91
C ASP A 159 6.95 -2.92 19.01
N GLY A 160 7.92 -2.00 19.00
CA GLY A 160 9.13 -2.15 18.20
C GLY A 160 9.78 -0.85 17.76
N GLY A 161 10.86 -0.97 16.98
CA GLY A 161 11.67 0.18 16.59
C GLY A 161 12.33 0.05 15.22
N CYS A 162 12.98 1.13 14.81
CA CYS A 162 13.68 1.24 13.53
C CYS A 162 15.19 1.39 13.73
N PHE A 163 15.99 0.60 13.00
CA PHE A 163 17.41 0.45 13.26
C PHE A 163 18.25 0.44 11.97
N PHE A 164 19.33 1.24 11.99
CA PHE A 164 20.44 1.07 11.05
C PHE A 164 21.40 -0.04 11.49
N SER A 165 21.72 -0.09 12.79
CA SER A 165 22.69 -1.05 13.33
C SER A 165 22.04 -2.41 13.57
N MET A 166 22.62 -3.46 12.97
CA MET A 166 22.19 -4.84 13.22
C MET A 166 22.32 -5.21 14.71
N LYS A 167 23.39 -4.75 15.39
CA LYS A 167 23.58 -5.01 16.83
C LYS A 167 22.44 -4.40 17.66
N LYS A 168 22.05 -3.16 17.36
CA LYS A 168 20.92 -2.49 18.05
C LYS A 168 19.59 -3.18 17.75
N ALA A 169 19.35 -3.56 16.48
CA ALA A 169 18.16 -4.30 16.07
C ALA A 169 18.01 -5.64 16.79
N ILE A 170 19.10 -6.42 16.89
CA ILE A 170 19.10 -7.70 17.62
C ILE A 170 18.84 -7.47 19.10
N LYS A 171 19.55 -6.53 19.73
CA LYS A 171 19.37 -6.21 21.15
C LYS A 171 17.90 -5.86 21.43
N HIS A 172 17.32 -4.97 20.64
CA HIS A 172 15.92 -4.57 20.80
C HIS A 172 14.94 -5.72 20.59
N GLY A 173 15.14 -6.56 19.56
CA GLY A 173 14.28 -7.73 19.33
C GLY A 173 14.28 -8.70 20.52
N LEU A 174 15.44 -8.88 21.17
CA LEU A 174 15.55 -9.71 22.38
C LEU A 174 14.85 -9.07 23.59
N GLU A 175 14.85 -7.73 23.69
CA GLU A 175 14.18 -6.98 24.77
C GLU A 175 12.66 -7.06 24.67
N ILE A 176 12.09 -6.86 23.47
CA ILE A 176 10.63 -6.94 23.29
C ILE A 176 10.15 -8.40 23.31
N GLY A 177 10.97 -9.35 22.85
CA GLY A 177 10.70 -10.79 22.93
C GLY A 177 9.83 -11.36 21.79
N TRP A 178 9.60 -12.67 21.78
CA TRP A 178 8.99 -13.40 20.66
C TRP A 178 7.44 -13.39 20.66
N PRO A 179 6.78 -13.70 19.53
CA PRO A 179 7.34 -13.73 18.18
C PRO A 179 7.55 -12.33 17.59
N LEU A 180 8.49 -12.20 16.64
CA LEU A 180 8.86 -10.94 16.00
C LEU A 180 8.54 -10.91 14.51
N VAL A 181 8.52 -9.68 13.99
CA VAL A 181 8.51 -9.31 12.57
C VAL A 181 9.74 -8.45 12.29
N VAL A 182 10.40 -8.70 11.16
CA VAL A 182 11.44 -7.83 10.62
C VAL A 182 11.08 -7.45 9.20
N LYS A 183 11.09 -6.15 8.89
CA LYS A 183 10.79 -5.62 7.55
C LYS A 183 11.69 -4.42 7.22
N PRO A 184 12.00 -4.16 5.93
CA PRO A 184 12.62 -2.90 5.51
C PRO A 184 11.70 -1.71 5.81
N VAL A 185 12.28 -0.53 6.07
CA VAL A 185 11.49 0.70 6.31
C VAL A 185 10.74 1.15 5.04
N ALA A 186 11.45 1.19 3.92
CA ALA A 186 10.93 1.72 2.65
C ALA A 186 10.68 0.57 1.65
N SER A 187 9.84 -0.40 2.04
CA SER A 187 9.38 -1.45 1.12
C SER A 187 7.85 -1.59 1.15
N SER A 188 7.34 -2.13 0.05
CA SER A 188 5.93 -2.46 -0.19
C SER A 188 5.77 -3.95 -0.52
N LEU A 189 4.52 -4.42 -0.59
CA LEU A 189 4.16 -5.78 -1.06
C LEU A 189 4.81 -6.92 -0.25
N SER A 190 5.05 -6.67 1.04
CA SER A 190 5.72 -7.62 1.95
C SER A 190 7.10 -8.10 1.47
N ARG A 191 7.78 -7.33 0.59
CA ARG A 191 9.12 -7.69 0.09
C ARG A 191 10.11 -7.67 1.25
N HIS A 192 10.82 -8.79 1.43
CA HIS A 192 11.81 -9.01 2.49
C HIS A 192 11.28 -8.81 3.91
N ALA A 193 9.96 -8.89 4.10
CA ALA A 193 9.35 -8.97 5.41
C ALA A 193 9.36 -10.43 5.88
N ILE A 194 9.90 -10.67 7.07
CA ILE A 194 9.93 -11.98 7.73
C ILE A 194 9.09 -11.87 9.00
N VAL A 195 8.12 -12.76 9.13
CA VAL A 195 7.16 -12.79 10.25
C VAL A 195 7.35 -14.06 11.09
N LYS A 196 6.72 -14.11 12.27
CA LYS A 196 6.74 -15.26 13.19
C LYS A 196 8.17 -15.73 13.52
N ILE A 197 9.07 -14.78 13.73
CA ILE A 197 10.44 -15.04 14.17
C ILE A 197 10.40 -15.40 15.66
N ASP A 198 10.90 -16.57 16.03
CA ASP A 198 10.81 -17.14 17.38
C ASP A 198 12.18 -17.39 18.03
N SER A 199 13.27 -17.07 17.33
CA SER A 199 14.62 -17.32 17.82
C SER A 199 15.61 -16.24 17.39
N ARG A 200 16.69 -16.09 18.17
CA ARG A 200 17.77 -15.15 17.89
C ARG A 200 18.39 -15.38 16.52
N GLU A 201 18.62 -16.65 16.15
CA GLU A 201 19.20 -17.00 14.85
C GLU A 201 18.30 -16.56 13.70
N LYS A 202 16.99 -16.85 13.79
CA LYS A 202 16.00 -16.39 12.80
C LYS A 202 15.94 -14.86 12.73
N LEU A 203 16.05 -14.17 13.88
CA LEU A 203 16.11 -12.70 13.93
C LEU A 203 17.33 -12.15 13.18
N VAL A 204 18.52 -12.71 13.41
CA VAL A 204 19.75 -12.29 12.70
C VAL A 204 19.58 -12.50 11.19
N ASN A 205 19.06 -13.65 10.78
CA ASN A 205 18.83 -13.94 9.36
C ASN A 205 17.82 -12.97 8.74
N ALA A 206 16.70 -12.74 9.43
CA ALA A 206 15.66 -11.81 8.97
C ALA A 206 16.18 -10.38 8.79
N ILE A 207 17.04 -9.89 9.71
CA ILE A 207 17.69 -8.58 9.56
C ILE A 207 18.62 -8.56 8.35
N LYS A 208 19.38 -9.63 8.09
CA LYS A 208 20.23 -9.73 6.89
C LYS A 208 19.39 -9.66 5.62
N ILE A 209 18.28 -10.40 5.56
CA ILE A 209 17.36 -10.41 4.42
C ILE A 209 16.79 -9.02 4.18
N ALA A 210 16.24 -8.36 5.20
CA ALA A 210 15.68 -7.01 5.07
C ALA A 210 16.73 -5.97 4.61
N LYS A 211 17.99 -6.10 5.08
CA LYS A 211 19.11 -5.23 4.68
C LYS A 211 19.59 -5.41 3.24
N GLN A 212 19.13 -6.44 2.53
CA GLN A 212 19.42 -6.58 1.10
C GLN A 212 18.78 -5.45 0.28
N ILE A 213 17.61 -4.96 0.70
CA ILE A 213 16.86 -3.93 -0.03
C ILE A 213 16.64 -2.62 0.77
N GLY A 214 16.85 -2.61 2.08
CA GLY A 214 16.69 -1.41 2.92
C GLY A 214 17.92 -1.07 3.76
N ALA A 215 18.26 0.22 3.86
CA ALA A 215 19.35 0.66 4.74
C ALA A 215 18.99 0.52 6.24
N LYS A 216 17.74 0.85 6.58
CA LYS A 216 17.11 0.68 7.90
C LYS A 216 16.17 -0.52 7.89
N VAL A 217 16.06 -1.19 9.03
CA VAL A 217 15.09 -2.25 9.29
C VAL A 217 14.20 -1.88 10.46
N VAL A 218 12.95 -2.34 10.40
CA VAL A 218 11.96 -2.29 11.47
C VAL A 218 11.93 -3.66 12.13
N VAL A 219 12.05 -3.71 13.46
CA VAL A 219 11.91 -4.92 14.29
C VAL A 219 10.76 -4.70 15.25
N GLU A 220 9.73 -5.54 15.16
CA GLU A 220 8.45 -5.36 15.86
C GLU A 220 7.95 -6.68 16.45
N LYS A 221 7.08 -6.58 17.45
CA LYS A 221 6.24 -7.70 17.88
C LYS A 221 5.33 -8.15 16.75
N PHE A 222 5.25 -9.46 16.57
CA PHE A 222 4.24 -10.05 15.70
C PHE A 222 2.87 -9.91 16.35
N VAL A 223 1.94 -9.31 15.61
CA VAL A 223 0.54 -9.18 16.01
C VAL A 223 -0.26 -10.21 15.23
N GLU A 224 -0.98 -11.05 15.94
CA GLU A 224 -1.84 -12.07 15.34
C GLU A 224 -3.20 -11.49 14.95
N GLY A 225 -3.65 -11.82 13.74
CA GLY A 225 -4.95 -11.41 13.24
C GLY A 225 -5.01 -11.43 11.71
N ASN A 226 -6.17 -11.04 11.19
CA ASN A 226 -6.40 -10.78 9.79
C ASN A 226 -5.85 -9.40 9.41
N VAL A 227 -5.37 -9.27 8.19
CA VAL A 227 -4.86 -7.99 7.67
C VAL A 227 -5.98 -7.27 6.94
N TYR A 228 -6.25 -6.03 7.33
CA TYR A 228 -7.26 -5.18 6.74
C TYR A 228 -6.64 -3.95 6.09
N ARG A 229 -7.44 -3.27 5.27
CA ARG A 229 -7.20 -1.92 4.78
C ARG A 229 -8.47 -1.09 4.96
N ALA A 230 -8.38 0.01 5.68
CA ALA A 230 -9.41 1.04 5.72
C ALA A 230 -9.02 2.20 4.79
N VAL A 231 -9.96 2.74 4.04
CA VAL A 231 -9.79 3.96 3.25
C VAL A 231 -10.63 5.06 3.87
N VAL A 232 -9.99 6.19 4.17
CA VAL A 232 -10.61 7.37 4.74
C VAL A 232 -10.40 8.54 3.77
N LEU A 233 -11.50 9.19 3.38
CA LEU A 233 -11.54 10.34 2.51
C LEU A 233 -12.29 11.47 3.21
N ALA A 234 -11.67 12.64 3.31
CA ALA A 234 -12.26 13.84 3.93
C ALA A 234 -12.86 13.58 5.33
N GLY A 235 -12.15 12.84 6.18
CA GLY A 235 -12.59 12.50 7.54
C GLY A 235 -13.70 11.45 7.60
N CYS A 236 -14.09 10.85 6.48
CA CYS A 236 -15.09 9.80 6.41
C CYS A 236 -14.43 8.47 6.03
N LEU A 237 -14.65 7.42 6.81
CA LEU A 237 -14.26 6.08 6.39
C LEU A 237 -15.23 5.60 5.31
N ILE A 238 -14.69 5.30 4.13
CA ILE A 238 -15.46 4.99 2.93
C ILE A 238 -15.36 3.54 2.48
N ALA A 239 -14.32 2.82 2.90
CA ALA A 239 -14.14 1.41 2.53
C ALA A 239 -13.27 0.67 3.55
N VAL A 240 -13.57 -0.60 3.79
CA VAL A 240 -12.74 -1.56 4.52
C VAL A 240 -12.67 -2.85 3.73
N ALA A 241 -11.45 -3.36 3.54
CA ALA A 241 -11.23 -4.64 2.91
C ALA A 241 -10.37 -5.54 3.80
N LYS A 242 -10.81 -6.77 4.02
CA LYS A 242 -9.99 -7.84 4.59
C LYS A 242 -9.21 -8.51 3.48
N ARG A 243 -7.92 -8.71 3.73
CA ARG A 243 -7.00 -9.37 2.81
C ARG A 243 -6.57 -10.69 3.42
N LEU A 244 -6.84 -11.77 2.69
CA LEU A 244 -6.46 -13.12 3.09
C LEU A 244 -5.28 -13.59 2.25
N PRO A 245 -4.32 -14.33 2.84
CA PRO A 245 -3.32 -15.01 2.04
C PRO A 245 -3.98 -16.03 1.11
N ALA A 246 -3.25 -16.42 0.07
CA ALA A 246 -3.67 -17.50 -0.80
C ALA A 246 -3.98 -18.74 0.04
N ASN A 247 -5.14 -19.35 -0.22
CA ASN A 247 -5.63 -20.46 0.60
C ASN A 247 -6.52 -21.40 -0.22
N ILE A 248 -6.72 -22.62 0.25
CA ILE A 248 -7.70 -23.56 -0.27
C ILE A 248 -8.49 -24.15 0.90
N VAL A 249 -9.70 -24.64 0.63
CA VAL A 249 -10.56 -25.31 1.61
C VAL A 249 -10.73 -26.76 1.18
N GLY A 250 -10.52 -27.68 2.11
CA GLY A 250 -10.71 -29.11 1.88
C GLY A 250 -12.16 -29.46 1.63
N ASP A 251 -12.38 -30.34 0.66
CA ASP A 251 -13.69 -30.94 0.37
C ASP A 251 -13.76 -32.41 0.79
N GLY A 252 -12.72 -32.93 1.46
CA GLY A 252 -12.62 -34.32 1.91
C GLY A 252 -12.29 -35.33 0.80
N VAL A 253 -12.12 -34.90 -0.46
CA VAL A 253 -11.97 -35.81 -1.60
C VAL A 253 -10.79 -35.44 -2.49
N ASN A 254 -10.63 -34.17 -2.82
CA ASN A 254 -9.61 -33.71 -3.76
C ASN A 254 -8.29 -33.41 -3.05
N VAL A 255 -7.18 -33.76 -3.71
CA VAL A 255 -5.84 -33.43 -3.24
C VAL A 255 -5.55 -31.94 -3.38
N VAL A 256 -4.61 -31.43 -2.58
CA VAL A 256 -4.14 -30.03 -2.58
C VAL A 256 -3.87 -29.50 -3.99
N GLU A 257 -3.17 -30.27 -4.85
CA GLU A 257 -2.87 -29.85 -6.23
C GLU A 257 -4.14 -29.56 -7.04
N LYS A 258 -5.17 -30.42 -6.90
CA LYS A 258 -6.43 -30.28 -7.64
C LYS A 258 -7.25 -29.11 -7.11
N LEU A 259 -7.26 -28.91 -5.79
CA LEU A 259 -7.90 -27.75 -5.16
C LEU A 259 -7.25 -26.43 -5.62
N ILE A 260 -5.92 -26.39 -5.74
CA ILE A 260 -5.19 -25.23 -6.30
C ILE A 260 -5.61 -24.97 -7.75
N LYS A 261 -5.63 -26.01 -8.60
CA LYS A 261 -6.05 -25.89 -10.00
C LYS A 261 -7.48 -25.35 -10.11
N GLN A 262 -8.41 -25.90 -9.33
CA GLN A 262 -9.80 -25.44 -9.28
C GLN A 262 -9.91 -23.97 -8.84
N LYS A 263 -9.12 -23.55 -7.84
CA LYS A 263 -9.10 -22.15 -7.40
C LYS A 263 -8.53 -21.23 -8.49
N ASN A 264 -7.45 -21.62 -9.15
CA ASN A 264 -6.83 -20.82 -10.22
C ASN A 264 -7.75 -20.57 -11.42
N LEU A 265 -8.73 -21.44 -11.69
CA LEU A 265 -9.75 -21.22 -12.74
C LEU A 265 -10.66 -20.01 -12.45
N LYS A 266 -10.76 -19.59 -11.18
CA LYS A 266 -11.55 -18.43 -10.75
C LYS A 266 -10.72 -17.16 -10.59
N LEU A 267 -9.39 -17.29 -10.55
CA LEU A 267 -8.47 -16.17 -10.36
C LEU A 267 -8.07 -15.54 -11.70
N LYS A 268 -7.82 -14.23 -11.69
CA LYS A 268 -7.20 -13.53 -12.81
C LYS A 268 -5.81 -14.13 -13.08
N THR A 269 -5.38 -14.17 -14.35
CA THR A 269 -4.11 -14.80 -14.77
C THR A 269 -2.89 -14.26 -14.02
N ASP A 270 -2.86 -12.97 -13.69
CA ASP A 270 -1.77 -12.30 -12.95
C ASP A 270 -1.78 -12.55 -11.43
N SER A 271 -2.75 -13.33 -10.95
CA SER A 271 -3.03 -13.60 -9.55
C SER A 271 -3.12 -15.10 -9.25
N GLN A 272 -2.85 -15.97 -10.22
CA GLN A 272 -2.91 -17.42 -10.03
C GLN A 272 -1.84 -17.91 -9.03
N ILE A 273 -2.23 -18.89 -8.23
CA ILE A 273 -1.36 -19.57 -7.28
C ILE A 273 -0.39 -20.44 -8.08
N VAL A 274 0.90 -20.11 -8.01
CA VAL A 274 1.96 -20.87 -8.66
C VAL A 274 2.45 -21.95 -7.70
N ILE A 275 2.55 -23.19 -8.19
CA ILE A 275 3.20 -24.28 -7.46
C ILE A 275 4.71 -24.15 -7.67
N ASP A 276 5.38 -23.50 -6.72
CA ASP A 276 6.82 -23.29 -6.70
C ASP A 276 7.49 -24.01 -5.50
N GLU A 277 8.82 -23.92 -5.43
CA GLU A 277 9.59 -24.51 -4.33
C GLU A 277 9.21 -23.91 -2.96
N ASN A 278 8.79 -22.63 -2.92
CA ASN A 278 8.36 -21.98 -1.68
C ASN A 278 7.07 -22.60 -1.16
N LEU A 279 6.08 -22.82 -2.05
CA LEU A 279 4.83 -23.47 -1.71
C LEU A 279 5.10 -24.88 -1.20
N ILE A 280 5.93 -25.67 -1.90
CA ILE A 280 6.28 -27.03 -1.50
C ILE A 280 6.91 -27.03 -0.09
N LYS A 281 7.84 -26.11 0.18
CA LYS A 281 8.47 -25.95 1.50
C LYS A 281 7.45 -25.57 2.57
N MET A 282 6.54 -24.64 2.27
CA MET A 282 5.47 -24.23 3.19
C MET A 282 4.52 -25.38 3.53
N LEU A 283 4.14 -26.20 2.54
CA LEU A 283 3.33 -27.39 2.75
C LEU A 283 4.06 -28.38 3.67
N GLY A 284 5.35 -28.63 3.41
CA GLY A 284 6.19 -29.50 4.24
C GLY A 284 6.28 -29.04 5.70
N MET A 285 6.39 -27.73 5.96
CA MET A 285 6.37 -27.17 7.31
C MET A 285 5.05 -27.40 8.06
N LYS A 286 3.95 -27.66 7.33
CA LYS A 286 2.63 -28.00 7.88
C LYS A 286 2.35 -29.51 7.86
N ASN A 287 3.36 -30.35 7.58
CA ASN A 287 3.22 -31.80 7.38
C ASN A 287 2.20 -32.16 6.27
N LYS A 288 2.13 -31.36 5.21
CA LYS A 288 1.27 -31.55 4.04
C LYS A 288 2.14 -31.62 2.77
N ASN A 289 1.56 -32.12 1.68
CA ASN A 289 2.15 -32.10 0.34
C ASN A 289 1.04 -31.95 -0.73
N LEU A 290 1.42 -31.87 -2.01
CA LEU A 290 0.48 -31.68 -3.12
C LEU A 290 -0.55 -32.82 -3.27
N GLY A 291 -0.20 -34.04 -2.85
CA GLY A 291 -1.06 -35.21 -2.85
C GLY A 291 -1.92 -35.37 -1.58
N THR A 292 -1.84 -34.44 -0.63
CA THR A 292 -2.62 -34.52 0.61
C THR A 292 -4.10 -34.20 0.35
N ILE A 293 -5.01 -35.00 0.90
CA ILE A 293 -6.43 -34.68 0.97
C ILE A 293 -6.69 -33.92 2.27
N LEU A 294 -7.33 -32.77 2.17
CA LEU A 294 -7.72 -31.96 3.33
C LEU A 294 -9.10 -32.38 3.83
N SER A 295 -9.30 -32.36 5.15
CA SER A 295 -10.60 -32.66 5.72
C SER A 295 -11.64 -31.66 5.24
N PHE A 296 -12.90 -32.05 5.17
CA PHE A 296 -13.97 -31.14 4.76
C PHE A 296 -13.98 -29.89 5.66
N GLY A 297 -13.88 -28.70 5.06
CA GLY A 297 -13.83 -27.42 5.76
C GLY A 297 -12.44 -27.01 6.30
N GLU A 298 -11.42 -27.87 6.21
CA GLU A 298 -10.05 -27.53 6.61
C GLU A 298 -9.47 -26.47 5.67
N ARG A 299 -9.15 -25.27 6.18
CA ARG A 299 -8.50 -24.21 5.41
C ARG A 299 -6.98 -24.38 5.48
N LEU A 300 -6.33 -24.42 4.33
CA LEU A 300 -4.88 -24.46 4.19
C LEU A 300 -4.36 -23.19 3.51
N GLU A 301 -3.54 -22.43 4.23
CA GLU A 301 -2.80 -21.29 3.66
C GLU A 301 -1.63 -21.77 2.78
N LEU A 302 -1.53 -21.16 1.61
CA LEU A 302 -0.58 -21.46 0.54
C LEU A 302 0.45 -20.34 0.32
N SER A 303 0.34 -19.23 1.05
CA SER A 303 1.33 -18.14 0.99
C SER A 303 1.54 -17.51 2.35
N GLY A 304 2.79 -17.20 2.69
CA GLY A 304 3.13 -16.37 3.85
C GLY A 304 2.92 -14.88 3.61
N LYS A 305 2.57 -14.48 2.37
CA LYS A 305 2.31 -13.09 1.98
C LYS A 305 0.83 -12.88 1.72
N VAL A 306 0.33 -11.75 2.18
CA VAL A 306 -1.04 -11.31 1.94
C VAL A 306 -1.04 -10.35 0.74
N THR A 307 -1.00 -10.93 -0.46
CA THR A 307 -0.99 -10.17 -1.72
C THR A 307 -1.90 -10.81 -2.75
N VAL A 308 -2.67 -10.01 -3.49
CA VAL A 308 -3.56 -10.50 -4.56
C VAL A 308 -2.78 -11.29 -5.62
N ARG A 309 -1.58 -10.81 -6.00
CA ARG A 309 -0.73 -11.46 -7.00
C ARG A 309 -0.21 -12.86 -6.62
N SER A 310 -0.32 -13.25 -5.36
CA SER A 310 -0.01 -14.63 -4.93
C SER A 310 -1.25 -15.52 -4.81
N GLY A 311 -2.42 -15.05 -5.23
CA GLY A 311 -3.72 -15.73 -5.08
C GLY A 311 -4.44 -15.42 -3.78
N GLY A 312 -4.08 -14.32 -3.12
CA GLY A 312 -4.80 -13.80 -1.95
C GLY A 312 -6.20 -13.33 -2.31
N GLU A 313 -7.11 -13.39 -1.34
CA GLU A 313 -8.50 -12.99 -1.50
C GLU A 313 -8.76 -11.64 -0.83
N ILE A 314 -9.70 -10.88 -1.39
CA ILE A 314 -10.17 -9.61 -0.87
C ILE A 314 -11.65 -9.72 -0.53
N HIS A 315 -12.00 -9.43 0.72
CA HIS A 315 -13.38 -9.42 1.19
C HIS A 315 -13.75 -7.99 1.55
N ASN A 316 -14.85 -7.46 1.00
CA ASN A 316 -15.40 -6.19 1.46
C ASN A 316 -16.00 -6.39 2.86
N GLU A 317 -15.51 -5.59 3.80
CA GLU A 317 -15.89 -5.65 5.22
C GLU A 317 -16.35 -4.29 5.74
N THR A 318 -16.73 -3.39 4.83
CA THR A 318 -17.04 -1.98 5.15
C THR A 318 -18.21 -1.83 6.09
N ASP A 319 -19.29 -2.57 5.87
CA ASP A 319 -20.49 -2.47 6.71
C ASP A 319 -20.32 -3.20 8.05
N PHE A 320 -19.29 -4.03 8.18
CA PHE A 320 -19.01 -4.81 9.38
C PHE A 320 -18.09 -4.08 10.36
N ILE A 321 -17.45 -2.97 9.99
CA ILE A 321 -16.52 -2.27 10.89
C ILE A 321 -17.23 -1.72 12.13
N ASN A 322 -16.64 -2.00 13.29
CA ASN A 322 -17.10 -1.45 14.55
C ASN A 322 -17.07 0.09 14.56
N ALA A 323 -18.10 0.71 15.14
CA ALA A 323 -18.25 2.16 15.17
C ALA A 323 -17.10 2.89 15.90
N GLU A 324 -16.53 2.32 16.95
CA GLU A 324 -15.39 2.93 17.66
C GLU A 324 -14.11 2.87 16.82
N THR A 325 -13.86 1.73 16.17
CA THR A 325 -12.73 1.56 15.23
C THR A 325 -12.86 2.51 14.04
N LYS A 326 -14.08 2.68 13.50
CA LYS A 326 -14.38 3.64 12.44
C LYS A 326 -14.01 5.06 12.85
N LYS A 327 -14.52 5.53 13.99
CA LYS A 327 -14.23 6.88 14.54
C LYS A 327 -12.75 7.10 14.79
N MET A 328 -12.03 6.07 15.25
CA MET A 328 -10.58 6.14 15.45
C MET A 328 -9.84 6.42 14.14
N PHE A 329 -10.18 5.74 13.04
CA PHE A 329 -9.56 5.99 11.74
C PHE A 329 -9.93 7.34 11.14
N GLU A 330 -11.19 7.75 11.26
CA GLU A 330 -11.67 9.07 10.84
C GLU A 330 -10.91 10.19 11.56
N LYS A 331 -10.77 10.08 12.88
CA LYS A 331 -9.98 11.02 13.67
C LYS A 331 -8.49 10.98 13.32
N LEU A 332 -7.91 9.79 13.15
CA LEU A 332 -6.51 9.64 12.78
C LEU A 332 -6.20 10.37 11.47
N GLN A 333 -7.04 10.24 10.45
CA GLN A 333 -6.86 10.94 9.17
C GLN A 333 -6.89 12.46 9.34
N LEU A 334 -7.81 12.99 10.15
CA LEU A 334 -7.86 14.42 10.47
C LEU A 334 -6.61 14.90 11.21
N ASP A 335 -6.13 14.11 12.18
CA ASP A 335 -4.91 14.44 12.94
C ASP A 335 -3.64 14.40 12.07
N LEU A 336 -3.64 13.59 11.00
CA LEU A 336 -2.57 13.59 9.99
C LEU A 336 -2.62 14.81 9.07
N ASN A 337 -3.75 15.52 8.99
CA ASN A 337 -3.98 16.65 8.09
C ASN A 337 -3.80 16.27 6.61
N ILE A 338 -4.32 15.10 6.22
CA ILE A 338 -4.27 14.60 4.85
C ILE A 338 -5.68 14.16 4.44
N PRO A 339 -6.20 14.63 3.30
CA PRO A 339 -7.58 14.36 2.89
C PRO A 339 -7.83 12.90 2.52
N TYR A 340 -6.79 12.11 2.27
CA TYR A 340 -6.93 10.77 1.71
C TYR A 340 -5.87 9.80 2.23
N CYS A 341 -6.32 8.76 2.91
CA CYS A 341 -5.48 7.79 3.59
C CYS A 341 -6.00 6.36 3.40
N GLY A 342 -5.09 5.43 3.11
CA GLY A 342 -5.28 4.00 3.26
C GLY A 342 -4.51 3.47 4.47
N PHE A 343 -5.22 3.11 5.54
CA PHE A 343 -4.62 2.53 6.74
C PHE A 343 -4.62 1.01 6.66
N ASP A 344 -3.45 0.41 6.74
CA ASP A 344 -3.31 -1.03 6.91
C ASP A 344 -3.30 -1.35 8.40
N PHE A 345 -4.09 -2.32 8.84
CA PHE A 345 -4.18 -2.72 10.24
C PHE A 345 -4.38 -4.23 10.40
N ILE A 346 -4.07 -4.74 11.60
CA ILE A 346 -4.27 -6.14 11.99
C ILE A 346 -5.29 -6.17 13.12
N CYS A 347 -6.29 -7.03 13.00
CA CYS A 347 -7.19 -7.38 14.09
C CYS A 347 -7.80 -8.77 13.84
N GLN A 348 -8.42 -9.38 14.83
CA GLN A 348 -9.07 -10.68 14.64
C GLN A 348 -10.38 -10.52 13.88
N ASP A 349 -11.18 -9.54 14.27
CA ASP A 349 -12.52 -9.30 13.76
C ASP A 349 -12.82 -7.80 13.75
N VAL A 350 -13.12 -7.27 12.57
CA VAL A 350 -13.34 -5.83 12.38
C VAL A 350 -14.66 -5.34 12.99
N SER A 351 -15.59 -6.24 13.29
CA SER A 351 -16.87 -5.94 13.96
C SER A 351 -16.74 -5.70 15.46
N ARG A 352 -15.61 -6.10 16.04
CA ARG A 352 -15.28 -5.84 17.45
C ARG A 352 -14.49 -4.54 17.58
N SER A 353 -14.63 -3.87 18.72
CA SER A 353 -13.87 -2.65 18.99
C SER A 353 -12.37 -2.93 18.99
N TYR A 354 -11.57 -1.97 18.53
CA TYR A 354 -10.11 -2.05 18.59
C TYR A 354 -9.57 -2.09 20.04
N LEU A 355 -10.40 -1.69 21.02
CA LEU A 355 -10.05 -1.70 22.45
C LEU A 355 -10.20 -3.09 23.09
N GLU A 356 -10.97 -3.99 22.48
CA GLU A 356 -11.37 -5.29 23.05
C GLU A 356 -10.62 -6.47 22.45
N GLN A 357 -9.63 -6.21 21.60
CA GLN A 357 -8.90 -7.24 20.88
C GLN A 357 -7.45 -6.82 20.62
N ASN A 358 -6.63 -7.80 20.21
CA ASN A 358 -5.33 -7.48 19.64
C ASN A 358 -5.54 -6.67 18.36
N PHE A 359 -5.04 -5.43 18.37
CA PHE A 359 -5.18 -4.49 17.27
C PHE A 359 -3.85 -3.77 17.06
N ALA A 360 -3.45 -3.61 15.80
CA ALA A 360 -2.29 -2.78 15.46
C ALA A 360 -2.44 -2.15 14.09
N ILE A 361 -2.26 -0.83 14.03
CA ILE A 361 -2.08 -0.10 12.79
C ILE A 361 -0.64 -0.35 12.29
N ILE A 362 -0.51 -0.70 11.02
CA ILE A 362 0.74 -1.13 10.38
C ILE A 362 1.40 0.02 9.63
N GLU A 363 0.65 0.68 8.74
CA GLU A 363 1.15 1.73 7.85
C GLU A 363 0.00 2.61 7.33
N ASN A 364 0.35 3.83 6.92
CA ASN A 364 -0.49 4.69 6.11
C ASN A 364 -0.02 4.61 4.65
N ASN A 365 -0.97 4.79 3.73
CA ASN A 365 -0.70 5.01 2.31
C ASN A 365 -1.51 6.24 1.85
N THR A 366 -0.84 7.31 1.44
CA THR A 366 -1.50 8.50 0.86
C THR A 366 -2.05 8.25 -0.55
N LEU A 367 -1.49 7.26 -1.28
CA LEU A 367 -1.98 6.79 -2.57
C LEU A 367 -2.43 5.32 -2.47
N PRO A 368 -3.55 5.05 -1.76
CA PRO A 368 -4.02 3.68 -1.56
C PRO A 368 -4.35 2.99 -2.88
N PHE A 369 -4.12 1.67 -2.91
CA PHE A 369 -4.60 0.80 -3.98
C PHE A 369 -6.11 0.63 -3.81
N ILE A 370 -6.91 1.32 -4.62
CA ILE A 370 -8.37 1.36 -4.50
C ILE A 370 -9.08 0.22 -5.21
N GLU A 371 -8.41 -0.40 -6.17
CA GLU A 371 -8.97 -1.42 -7.05
C GLU A 371 -9.47 -2.64 -6.27
N MET A 372 -8.83 -2.93 -5.12
CA MET A 372 -9.28 -4.01 -4.23
C MET A 372 -10.70 -3.78 -3.68
N HIS A 373 -11.15 -2.53 -3.60
CA HIS A 373 -12.50 -2.20 -3.15
C HIS A 373 -13.51 -2.21 -4.31
N HIS A 374 -13.06 -1.99 -5.55
CA HIS A 374 -13.90 -2.03 -6.75
C HIS A 374 -14.20 -3.46 -7.22
N GLU A 375 -13.26 -4.38 -6.99
CA GLU A 375 -13.36 -5.77 -7.44
C GLU A 375 -13.03 -6.73 -6.29
N PRO A 376 -13.80 -6.76 -5.19
CA PRO A 376 -13.59 -7.74 -4.13
C PRO A 376 -13.96 -9.15 -4.61
N ASP A 377 -13.31 -10.17 -4.08
CA ASP A 377 -13.69 -11.57 -4.32
C ASP A 377 -15.00 -11.93 -3.60
N PHE A 378 -15.28 -11.26 -2.48
CA PHE A 378 -16.48 -11.45 -1.66
C PHE A 378 -17.02 -10.12 -1.13
N GLY A 379 -18.35 -9.99 -1.10
CA GLY A 379 -19.05 -8.78 -0.71
C GLY A 379 -19.25 -7.80 -1.86
N GLU A 380 -19.99 -6.72 -1.61
CA GLU A 380 -20.36 -5.76 -2.65
C GLU A 380 -19.18 -4.87 -3.05
N PRO A 381 -19.01 -4.52 -4.34
CA PRO A 381 -18.07 -3.50 -4.77
C PRO A 381 -18.33 -2.13 -4.14
N ILE A 382 -17.26 -1.40 -3.84
CA ILE A 382 -17.31 0.01 -3.42
C ILE A 382 -16.59 0.86 -4.47
N ASP A 383 -17.35 1.77 -5.06
CA ASP A 383 -16.86 2.72 -6.05
C ASP A 383 -16.13 3.89 -5.36
N VAL A 384 -14.91 3.60 -4.90
CA VAL A 384 -14.02 4.59 -4.26
C VAL A 384 -13.64 5.71 -5.23
N ALA A 385 -13.55 5.43 -6.53
CA ALA A 385 -13.18 6.43 -7.53
C ALA A 385 -14.30 7.46 -7.69
N ARG A 386 -15.57 7.02 -7.64
CA ARG A 386 -16.74 7.90 -7.62
C ARG A 386 -16.66 8.87 -6.44
N MET A 387 -16.40 8.35 -5.24
CA MET A 387 -16.29 9.18 -4.03
C MET A 387 -15.13 10.18 -4.10
N VAL A 388 -13.99 9.79 -4.68
CA VAL A 388 -12.86 10.69 -4.94
C VAL A 388 -13.26 11.83 -5.87
N TRP A 389 -13.95 11.53 -6.99
CA TRP A 389 -14.41 12.58 -7.90
C TRP A 389 -15.51 13.46 -7.31
N ASP A 390 -16.41 12.90 -6.51
CA ASP A 390 -17.43 13.68 -5.79
C ASP A 390 -16.75 14.72 -4.89
N TYR A 391 -15.77 14.29 -4.08
CA TYR A 391 -14.98 15.17 -3.23
C TYR A 391 -14.27 16.28 -4.03
N VAL A 392 -13.58 15.90 -5.09
CA VAL A 392 -12.78 16.85 -5.89
C VAL A 392 -13.65 17.89 -6.60
N ILE A 393 -14.79 17.47 -7.16
CA ILE A 393 -15.72 18.38 -7.83
C ILE A 393 -16.37 19.34 -6.82
N GLU A 394 -16.71 18.87 -5.63
CA GLU A 394 -17.24 19.70 -4.56
C GLU A 394 -16.20 20.74 -4.10
N LYS A 395 -14.97 20.32 -3.86
CA LYS A 395 -13.85 21.22 -3.50
C LYS A 395 -13.60 22.30 -4.55
N GLU A 396 -13.61 21.95 -5.82
CA GLU A 396 -13.43 22.94 -6.90
C GLU A 396 -14.56 23.98 -6.90
N LYS A 397 -15.80 23.59 -6.59
CA LYS A 397 -16.92 24.53 -6.47
C LYS A 397 -16.74 25.47 -5.28
N GLU A 398 -16.32 24.95 -4.13
CA GLU A 398 -16.04 25.76 -2.92
C GLU A 398 -14.92 26.79 -3.13
N LEU A 399 -13.96 26.52 -4.01
CA LEU A 399 -12.86 27.45 -4.33
C LEU A 399 -13.22 28.50 -5.39
N VAL A 400 -14.32 28.32 -6.12
CA VAL A 400 -14.80 29.23 -7.17
C VAL A 400 -15.92 30.14 -6.67
N GLY A 401 -16.73 29.67 -5.72
CA GLY A 401 -17.72 30.48 -4.99
C GLY A 401 -17.08 31.31 -3.88
#